data_AF-A0A7S0ZD84-F1
#
_entry.id   AF-A0A7S0ZD84-F1
#
_cell.length_a   1.000
_cell.length_b   1.000
_cell.length_c   1.000
_cell.angle_alpha   90.00
_cell.angle_beta   90.00
_cell.angle_gamma   90.00
#
_symmetry.space_group_name_H-M   'P 1'
#
loop_
_entity.id
_entity.type
_entity.pdbx_description
1 polymer ?
#
loop_
_entity_poly.entity_id
_entity_poly.type
_entity_poly.pdbx_seq_one_letter_code
_entity_poly.pdbx_strand_id
1 'polypeptide(L)'
;MMDKLRGIERDEVERLLASLGEYELAIPDELVSYYLMRSGFKCDDIRVQRLVSLAAQKFLADIANDAIAHSKLRQQSVTTKAKVVKEPKMVLTSEDLDKALREYGVSLRKPAYYADHAAPATPEATGKTGDGKPSAPPKSVAADSAKKPPKPS
;
A
#
# COMPACT_ATOMS: atom_id res chain seq x y z
N MET A 1 32.43 -4.26 32.78
CA MET A 1 32.11 -5.36 31.84
C MET A 1 31.01 -4.95 30.85
N MET A 2 29.99 -4.17 31.26
CA MET A 2 28.96 -3.65 30.34
C MET A 2 29.46 -2.59 29.32
N ASP A 3 30.57 -1.91 29.59
CA ASP A 3 31.18 -0.97 28.62
C ASP A 3 31.80 -1.66 27.40
N LYS A 4 32.20 -2.93 27.52
CA LYS A 4 32.75 -3.70 26.39
C LYS A 4 31.66 -4.09 25.39
N LEU A 5 30.42 -4.34 25.84
CA LEU A 5 29.30 -4.56 24.91
C LEU A 5 28.88 -3.27 24.20
N ARG A 6 28.88 -2.13 24.92
CA ARG A 6 28.64 -0.81 24.30
C ARG A 6 29.73 -0.39 23.31
N GLY A 7 30.96 -0.86 23.53
CA GLY A 7 32.08 -0.62 22.61
C GLY A 7 31.90 -1.34 21.27
N ILE A 8 31.44 -2.60 21.28
CA ILE A 8 31.25 -3.41 20.06
C ILE A 8 30.22 -2.74 19.13
N GLU A 9 29.07 -2.34 19.68
CA GLU A 9 28.02 -1.63 18.92
C GLU A 9 28.53 -0.31 18.31
N ARG A 10 29.38 0.42 19.03
CA ARG A 10 29.94 1.69 18.56
C ARG A 10 30.92 1.47 17.40
N ASP A 11 31.80 0.48 17.53
CA ASP A 11 32.79 0.14 16.50
C ASP A 11 32.09 -0.33 15.21
N GLU A 12 30.97 -1.03 15.32
CA GLU A 12 30.15 -1.46 14.18
C GLU A 12 29.49 -0.27 13.46
N VAL A 13 28.92 0.68 14.21
CA VAL A 13 28.34 1.91 13.64
C VAL A 13 29.41 2.74 12.95
N GLU A 14 30.60 2.86 13.53
CA GLU A 14 31.70 3.61 12.92
C GLU A 14 32.17 2.97 11.61
N ARG A 15 32.27 1.63 11.57
CA ARG A 15 32.57 0.89 10.33
C ARG A 15 31.48 1.07 9.27
N LEU A 16 30.21 1.08 9.67
CA LEU A 16 29.09 1.34 8.76
C LEU A 16 29.15 2.77 8.19
N LEU A 17 29.38 3.77 9.04
CA LEU A 17 29.52 5.16 8.58
C LEU A 17 30.72 5.33 7.64
N ALA A 18 31.83 4.64 7.90
CA ALA A 18 32.98 4.63 7.02
C ALA A 18 32.64 4.03 5.65
N SER A 19 31.90 2.90 5.60
CA SER A 19 31.53 2.27 4.33
C SER A 19 30.53 3.10 3.51
N LEU A 20 29.67 3.89 4.16
CA LEU A 20 28.72 4.79 3.48
C LEU A 20 29.41 5.93 2.70
N GLY A 21 30.66 6.27 3.01
CA GLY A 21 31.43 7.27 2.26
C GLY A 21 31.68 6.87 0.80
N GLU A 22 31.77 5.56 0.52
CA GLU A 22 32.12 5.01 -0.80
C GLU A 22 30.91 4.45 -1.56
N TYR A 23 29.72 4.40 -0.92
CA TYR A 23 28.53 3.82 -1.52
C TYR A 23 27.69 4.84 -2.28
N GLU A 24 27.34 4.53 -3.52
CA GLU A 24 26.31 5.23 -4.28
C GLU A 24 24.95 4.59 -3.99
N LEU A 25 24.02 5.38 -3.46
CA LEU A 25 22.67 4.93 -3.09
C LEU A 25 21.67 5.25 -4.21
N ALA A 26 20.61 4.44 -4.30
CA ALA A 26 19.54 4.64 -5.29
C ALA A 26 18.77 5.97 -5.13
N ILE A 27 18.77 6.56 -3.93
CA ILE A 27 18.20 7.89 -3.68
C ILE A 27 19.36 8.89 -3.73
N PRO A 28 19.35 9.87 -4.66
CA PRO A 28 20.37 10.92 -4.76
C PRO A 28 20.56 11.73 -3.48
N ASP A 29 21.81 12.11 -3.19
CA ASP A 29 22.19 12.84 -2.00
C ASP A 29 21.52 14.23 -1.94
N GLU A 30 21.28 14.89 -3.08
CA GLU A 30 20.61 16.19 -3.17
C GLU A 30 19.15 16.12 -2.70
N LEU A 31 18.45 15.02 -2.99
CA LEU A 31 17.07 14.83 -2.54
C LEU A 31 17.03 14.68 -1.02
N VAL A 32 17.99 13.95 -0.45
CA VAL A 32 18.10 13.78 0.99
C VAL A 32 18.37 15.13 1.65
N SER A 33 19.34 15.89 1.14
CA SER A 33 19.65 17.24 1.61
C SER A 33 18.42 18.17 1.58
N TYR A 34 17.64 18.13 0.49
CA TYR A 34 16.39 18.89 0.38
C TYR A 34 15.37 18.52 1.47
N TYR A 35 15.11 17.22 1.68
CA TYR A 35 14.14 16.77 2.70
C TYR A 35 14.62 17.01 4.14
N LEU A 36 15.93 16.89 4.40
CA LEU A 36 16.51 17.24 5.69
C LEU A 36 16.40 18.75 5.96
N MET A 37 16.72 19.59 4.97
CA MET A 37 16.55 21.04 5.13
C MET A 37 15.09 21.41 5.34
N ARG A 38 14.16 20.74 4.66
CA ARG A 38 12.71 20.92 4.86
C ARG A 38 12.24 20.52 6.27
N SER A 39 12.88 19.55 6.92
CA SER A 39 12.60 19.21 8.33
C SER A 39 13.32 20.12 9.33
N GLY A 40 14.12 21.08 8.86
CA GLY A 40 14.90 22.00 9.70
C GLY A 40 16.25 21.44 10.14
N PHE A 41 16.73 20.35 9.53
CA PHE A 41 18.01 19.73 9.83
C PHE A 41 19.01 19.96 8.69
N LYS A 42 20.10 20.67 8.98
CA LYS A 42 21.22 20.82 8.04
C LYS A 42 22.40 19.98 8.52
N CYS A 43 22.92 19.13 7.65
CA CYS A 43 24.11 18.33 7.92
C CYS A 43 25.02 18.35 6.69
N ASP A 44 26.26 18.76 6.88
CA ASP A 44 27.25 18.81 5.81
C ASP A 44 28.03 17.48 5.65
N ASP A 45 27.87 16.54 6.59
CA ASP A 45 28.49 15.21 6.50
C ASP A 45 27.66 14.28 5.60
N ILE A 46 28.22 13.95 4.44
CA ILE A 46 27.60 13.08 3.43
C ILE A 46 27.29 11.68 3.99
N ARG A 47 28.06 11.18 4.95
CA ARG A 47 27.85 9.84 5.55
C ARG A 47 26.55 9.81 6.34
N VAL A 48 26.20 10.90 7.01
CA VAL A 48 24.96 11.03 7.76
C VAL A 48 23.77 11.14 6.80
N GLN A 49 23.90 11.92 5.73
CA GLN A 49 22.87 12.00 4.68
C GLN A 49 22.62 10.61 4.08
N ARG A 50 23.68 9.88 3.72
CA ARG A 50 23.59 8.52 3.17
C ARG A 50 23.06 7.51 4.18
N LEU A 51 23.34 7.66 5.48
CA LEU A 51 22.73 6.82 6.51
C LEU A 51 21.20 6.98 6.53
N VAL A 52 20.70 8.22 6.47
CA VAL A 52 19.26 8.50 6.41
C VAL A 52 18.65 7.92 5.14
N SER A 53 19.34 8.08 4.00
CA SER A 53 18.95 7.50 2.71
C SER A 53 18.84 5.97 2.77
N LEU A 54 19.85 5.29 3.33
CA LEU A 54 19.87 3.84 3.49
C LEU A 54 18.76 3.37 4.44
N ALA A 55 18.52 4.08 5.54
CA ALA A 55 17.43 3.77 6.45
C ALA A 55 16.06 3.87 5.76
N ALA A 56 15.84 4.90 4.94
CA ALA A 56 14.61 5.06 4.16
C ALA A 56 14.45 3.95 3.11
N GLN A 57 15.53 3.57 2.41
CA GLN A 57 15.52 2.46 1.46
C GLN A 57 15.20 1.13 2.13
N LYS A 58 15.83 0.86 3.28
CA LYS A 58 15.55 -0.32 4.09
C LYS A 58 14.09 -0.35 4.53
N PHE A 59 13.57 0.78 5.04
CA PHE A 59 12.18 0.89 5.47
C PHE A 59 11.20 0.58 4.33
N LEU A 60 11.43 1.12 3.13
CA LEU A 60 10.61 0.82 1.97
C LEU A 60 10.72 -0.65 1.54
N ALA A 61 11.92 -1.24 1.61
CA ALA A 61 12.14 -2.64 1.30
C ALA A 61 11.41 -3.57 2.28
N ASP A 62 11.43 -3.26 3.57
CA ASP A 62 10.76 -4.03 4.62
C ASP A 62 9.23 -4.01 4.37
N ILE A 63 8.62 -2.84 4.11
CA ILE A 63 7.19 -2.74 3.74
C ILE A 63 6.88 -3.53 2.45
N ALA A 64 7.73 -3.42 1.44
CA ALA A 64 7.53 -4.12 0.17
C ALA A 64 7.57 -5.64 0.36
N ASN A 65 8.47 -6.15 1.21
CA ASN A 65 8.58 -7.56 1.54
C ASN A 65 7.32 -8.05 2.28
N ASP A 66 6.80 -7.28 3.22
CA ASP A 66 5.56 -7.60 3.95
C ASP A 66 4.36 -7.64 2.98
N ALA A 67 4.26 -6.67 2.08
CA ALA A 67 3.22 -6.65 1.05
C ALA A 67 3.34 -7.84 0.08
N ILE A 68 4.55 -8.26 -0.28
CA ILE A 68 4.80 -9.47 -1.08
C ILE A 68 4.30 -10.72 -0.34
N ALA A 69 4.53 -10.82 0.97
CA ALA A 69 4.06 -11.94 1.78
C ALA A 69 2.52 -12.03 1.77
N HIS A 70 1.82 -10.89 1.93
CA HIS A 70 0.36 -10.85 1.80
C HIS A 70 -0.13 -11.19 0.39
N SER A 71 0.56 -10.74 -0.66
CA SER A 71 0.22 -11.08 -2.04
C SER A 71 0.33 -12.58 -2.30
N LYS A 72 1.38 -13.23 -1.79
CA LYS A 72 1.56 -14.69 -1.90
C LYS A 72 0.46 -15.46 -1.18
N LEU A 73 0.10 -15.04 0.04
CA LEU A 73 -0.98 -15.67 0.82
C LEU A 73 -2.32 -15.58 0.08
N ARG A 74 -2.64 -14.41 -0.49
CA ARG A 74 -3.84 -14.27 -1.32
C ARG A 74 -3.79 -15.18 -2.54
N GLN A 75 -2.67 -15.21 -3.27
CA GLN A 75 -2.56 -16.04 -4.48
C GLN A 75 -2.75 -17.53 -4.17
N GLN A 76 -2.16 -18.05 -3.10
CA GLN A 76 -2.35 -19.46 -2.67
C GLN A 76 -3.83 -19.82 -2.41
N SER A 77 -4.63 -18.87 -1.90
CA SER A 77 -6.06 -19.07 -1.68
C SER A 77 -6.88 -19.17 -2.99
N VAL A 78 -6.35 -18.65 -4.10
CA VAL A 78 -6.99 -18.67 -5.43
C VAL A 78 -6.56 -19.92 -6.20
N THR A 79 -5.27 -20.32 -6.13
CA THR A 79 -4.74 -21.49 -6.86
C THR A 79 -5.32 -22.82 -6.37
N THR A 80 -5.78 -22.91 -5.13
CA THR A 80 -6.46 -24.12 -4.61
C THR A 80 -7.83 -24.37 -5.24
N LYS A 81 -8.45 -23.35 -5.86
CA LYS A 81 -9.79 -23.45 -6.49
C LYS A 81 -9.74 -23.53 -8.02
N ALA A 82 -8.62 -23.13 -8.63
CA ALA A 82 -8.44 -23.16 -10.07
C ALA A 82 -7.10 -23.80 -10.40
N LYS A 83 -7.14 -24.93 -11.11
CA LYS A 83 -5.98 -25.67 -11.64
C LYS A 83 -5.30 -24.84 -12.74
N VAL A 84 -4.64 -23.74 -12.35
CA VAL A 84 -3.95 -22.82 -13.27
C VAL A 84 -2.52 -23.33 -13.48
N VAL A 85 -2.20 -23.65 -14.73
CA VAL A 85 -0.95 -24.29 -15.18
C VAL A 85 0.21 -23.29 -15.35
N LYS A 86 -0.02 -21.99 -15.11
CA LYS A 86 0.97 -20.92 -15.27
C LYS A 86 1.21 -20.20 -13.95
N GLU A 87 2.49 -19.99 -13.59
CA GLU A 87 2.84 -19.22 -12.40
C GLU A 87 2.15 -17.85 -12.42
N PRO A 88 1.36 -17.50 -11.38
CA PRO A 88 0.67 -16.22 -11.35
C PRO A 88 1.71 -15.10 -11.27
N LYS A 89 1.63 -14.14 -12.19
CA LYS A 89 2.45 -12.93 -12.14
C LYS A 89 2.19 -12.21 -10.82
N MET A 90 3.24 -11.94 -10.05
CA MET A 90 3.13 -11.18 -8.81
C MET A 90 2.78 -9.71 -9.14
N VAL A 91 1.73 -9.20 -8.48
CA VAL A 91 1.25 -7.83 -8.66
C VAL A 91 1.03 -7.25 -7.26
N LEU A 92 1.63 -6.09 -7.00
CA LEU A 92 1.36 -5.33 -5.78
C LEU A 92 -0.03 -4.71 -5.87
N THR A 93 -0.94 -5.11 -4.97
CA THR A 93 -2.30 -4.59 -4.92
C THR A 93 -2.52 -3.69 -3.70
N SER A 94 -3.51 -2.80 -3.77
CA SER A 94 -3.87 -1.95 -2.63
C SER A 94 -4.35 -2.73 -1.41
N GLU A 95 -4.86 -3.95 -1.58
CA GLU A 95 -5.29 -4.81 -0.48
C GLU A 95 -4.09 -5.36 0.31
N ASP A 96 -3.03 -5.79 -0.37
CA ASP A 96 -1.81 -6.27 0.29
C ASP A 96 -1.07 -5.14 0.98
N LEU A 97 -1.00 -3.99 0.30
CA LEU A 97 -0.33 -2.82 0.83
C LEU A 97 -1.06 -2.27 2.06
N ASP A 98 -2.40 -2.25 2.06
CA ASP A 98 -3.18 -1.85 3.25
C ASP A 98 -2.95 -2.81 4.43
N LYS A 99 -2.85 -4.12 4.18
CA LYS A 99 -2.51 -5.08 5.24
C LYS A 99 -1.12 -4.83 5.81
N ALA A 100 -0.11 -4.69 4.95
CA ALA A 100 1.26 -4.41 5.38
C ALA A 100 1.34 -3.09 6.17
N LEU A 101 0.77 -2.00 5.66
CA LEU A 101 0.85 -0.69 6.30
C LEU A 101 0.11 -0.60 7.64
N ARG A 102 -0.92 -1.42 7.87
CA ARG A 102 -1.62 -1.48 9.16
C ARG A 102 -0.71 -1.93 10.31
N GLU A 103 0.29 -2.77 10.03
CA GLU A 103 1.27 -3.20 11.03
C GLU A 103 2.19 -2.03 11.46
N TYR A 104 2.41 -1.08 10.56
CA TYR A 104 3.13 0.17 10.81
C TYR A 104 2.21 1.31 11.31
N GLY A 105 0.93 1.03 11.58
CA GLY A 105 -0.04 2.02 12.09
C GLY A 105 -0.63 2.96 11.03
N VAL A 106 -0.44 2.69 9.74
CA VAL A 106 -0.94 3.50 8.63
C VAL A 106 -2.19 2.85 8.02
N SER A 107 -3.28 3.62 7.87
CA SER A 107 -4.56 3.13 7.32
C SER A 107 -4.83 3.68 5.91
N LEU A 108 -4.94 2.81 4.90
CA LEU A 108 -5.28 3.22 3.54
C LEU A 108 -6.81 3.16 3.32
N ARG A 109 -7.47 4.32 3.30
CA ARG A 109 -8.90 4.42 2.95
C ARG A 109 -9.10 4.65 1.46
N LYS A 110 -8.86 3.62 0.65
CA LYS A 110 -9.19 3.65 -0.78
C LYS A 110 -10.60 3.08 -1.00
N PRO A 111 -11.60 3.90 -1.36
CA PRO A 111 -12.93 3.38 -1.72
C PRO A 111 -12.85 2.57 -3.02
N ALA A 112 -13.69 1.54 -3.14
CA ALA A 112 -13.73 0.68 -4.32
C ALA A 112 -14.23 1.42 -5.58
N TYR A 113 -15.06 2.44 -5.38
CA TYR A 113 -15.56 3.33 -6.41
C TYR A 113 -15.86 4.71 -5.79
N TYR A 114 -15.67 5.77 -6.57
CA TYR A 114 -16.24 7.08 -6.27
C TYR A 114 -17.50 7.19 -7.12
N ALA A 115 -18.68 7.18 -6.49
CA ALA A 115 -19.84 7.75 -7.15
C ALA A 115 -19.64 9.27 -7.05
N ASP A 116 -19.67 9.98 -8.18
CA ASP A 116 -19.53 11.44 -8.22
C ASP A 116 -20.28 12.05 -7.04
N HIS A 117 -19.61 12.92 -6.28
CA HIS A 117 -20.27 13.73 -5.29
C HIS A 117 -21.52 14.30 -5.95
N ALA A 118 -22.70 13.83 -5.54
CA ALA A 118 -23.91 14.61 -5.74
C ALA A 118 -23.58 15.96 -5.10
N ALA A 119 -23.43 16.99 -5.96
CA ALA A 119 -23.23 18.36 -5.52
C ALA A 119 -24.17 18.62 -4.34
N PRO A 120 -23.70 19.25 -3.26
CA PRO A 120 -24.53 19.43 -2.07
C PRO A 120 -25.78 20.19 -2.48
N ALA A 121 -26.91 19.48 -2.58
CA ALA A 121 -28.20 20.09 -2.76
C ALA A 121 -28.41 20.98 -1.54
N THR A 122 -28.57 22.28 -1.82
CA THR A 122 -28.92 23.33 -0.89
C THR A 122 -30.00 22.86 0.09
N PRO A 123 -29.92 23.22 1.39
CA PRO A 123 -30.92 22.80 2.35
C PRO A 123 -32.15 23.70 2.22
N GLU A 124 -33.17 23.23 1.51
CA GLU A 124 -34.54 23.74 1.65
C GLU A 124 -35.40 22.74 2.40
N ALA A 125 -35.98 23.22 3.49
CA ALA A 125 -36.74 22.48 4.48
C ALA A 125 -38.08 21.96 3.93
N THR A 126 -38.50 20.76 4.37
CA THR A 126 -39.73 20.46 5.15
C THR A 126 -40.16 18.99 5.01
N GLY A 127 -40.60 18.37 6.12
CA GLY A 127 -41.65 17.33 6.07
C GLY A 127 -41.33 15.90 6.54
N LYS A 128 -41.52 15.67 7.85
CA LYS A 128 -42.15 14.50 8.54
C LYS A 128 -41.91 13.02 8.08
N THR A 129 -41.40 12.26 9.05
CA THR A 129 -41.89 10.98 9.62
C THR A 129 -42.03 9.72 8.74
N GLY A 130 -41.37 8.63 9.15
CA GLY A 130 -41.80 7.25 8.82
C GLY A 130 -40.72 6.18 8.97
N ASP A 131 -40.92 5.26 9.91
CA ASP A 131 -40.16 4.02 10.16
C ASP A 131 -39.97 3.09 8.94
N GLY A 132 -38.88 2.30 8.95
CA GLY A 132 -38.90 0.96 8.33
C GLY A 132 -37.65 0.50 7.56
N LYS A 133 -36.88 -0.41 8.18
CA LYS A 133 -36.18 -1.62 7.64
C LYS A 133 -35.22 -1.48 6.42
N PRO A 134 -34.03 -2.12 6.45
CA PRO A 134 -33.11 -2.14 5.31
C PRO A 134 -33.68 -2.95 4.13
N SER A 135 -33.89 -2.28 2.99
CA SER A 135 -34.34 -2.87 1.73
C SER A 135 -33.16 -3.52 0.99
N ALA A 136 -33.33 -4.81 0.69
CA ALA A 136 -32.49 -5.60 -0.22
C ALA A 136 -32.44 -5.01 -1.65
N PRO A 137 -31.42 -5.31 -2.47
CA PRO A 137 -31.32 -4.80 -3.83
C PRO A 137 -32.44 -5.36 -4.74
N PRO A 138 -33.01 -4.54 -5.65
CA PRO A 138 -34.15 -4.95 -6.46
C PRO A 138 -33.75 -5.92 -7.57
N LYS A 139 -34.56 -6.97 -7.72
CA LYS A 139 -34.66 -7.79 -8.94
C LYS A 139 -35.57 -7.04 -9.93
N SER A 140 -35.07 -6.63 -11.09
CA SER A 140 -35.89 -6.30 -12.26
C SER A 140 -35.95 -7.52 -13.19
N VAL A 141 -36.99 -8.34 -13.08
CA VAL A 141 -38.26 -8.36 -13.84
C VAL A 141 -38.05 -8.65 -15.33
N ALA A 142 -38.58 -9.80 -15.73
CA ALA A 142 -38.70 -10.35 -17.08
C ALA A 142 -40.01 -9.91 -17.78
N ALA A 143 -40.07 -10.22 -19.08
CA ALA A 143 -41.20 -10.23 -20.05
C ALA A 143 -40.97 -9.21 -21.18
N ASP A 144 -41.12 -9.50 -22.47
CA ASP A 144 -41.99 -10.50 -23.12
C ASP A 144 -41.49 -10.88 -24.55
N SER A 145 -42.06 -11.97 -25.03
CA SER A 145 -41.81 -12.88 -26.15
C SER A 145 -41.87 -12.32 -27.58
N ALA A 146 -41.14 -12.94 -28.53
CA ALA A 146 -41.69 -13.48 -29.78
C ALA A 146 -40.64 -14.13 -30.74
N LYS A 147 -40.94 -15.38 -31.11
CA LYS A 147 -40.74 -16.03 -32.43
C LYS A 147 -39.35 -16.55 -32.86
N LYS A 148 -39.24 -17.89 -32.81
CA LYS A 148 -38.18 -18.75 -33.36
C LYS A 148 -38.33 -18.95 -34.88
N PRO A 149 -37.22 -19.09 -35.64
CA PRO A 149 -37.19 -19.92 -36.86
C PRO A 149 -36.16 -21.08 -36.78
N PRO A 150 -36.25 -22.09 -37.66
CA PRO A 150 -35.78 -23.46 -37.41
C PRO A 150 -34.33 -23.74 -37.85
N LYS A 151 -33.77 -24.83 -37.31
CA LYS A 151 -32.45 -25.39 -37.67
C LYS A 151 -32.51 -26.14 -39.01
N PRO A 152 -31.47 -26.06 -39.86
CA PRO A 152 -31.29 -27.03 -40.93
C PRO A 152 -30.56 -28.29 -40.42
N SER A 153 -30.89 -29.39 -41.08
CA SER A 153 -30.34 -30.75 -40.96
C SER A 153 -28.85 -30.82 -41.25
#